data_AF-A0A7V6HGI4-F1
#
_entry.id   AF-A0A7V6HGI4-F1
#
_cell.length_a   1.000
_cell.length_b   1.000
_cell.length_c   1.000
_cell.angle_alpha   90.00
_cell.angle_beta   90.00
_cell.angle_gamma   90.00
#
_symmetry.space_group_name_H-M   'P 1'
#
loop_
_entity.id
_entity.type
_entity.pdbx_description
1 polymer ?
#
loop_
_entity_poly.entity_id
_entity_poly.type
_entity_poly.pdbx_seq_one_letter_code
_entity_poly.pdbx_strand_id
1 'polypeptide(L)'
;MVWCAEQRRSVLRVALAVFAASVVQATATAEDPDVARWFNRHDDAAWRPLAERWSTAKAAMTTPVENLALPLDYYEDGRIRARLRAEKAQVFTNGLIFAEGVTVELLTAEGKPDGVLTAEGCLFDREARHGYCDGRVTVEKDNDRLKGRGMYFSTVGEYIKIMGECEIRTYRIRSNFGRLL
;
A
#
# COMPACT_ATOMS: atom_id res chain seq x y z
N MET A 1 -74.16 -45.14 8.04
CA MET A 1 -73.53 -44.84 9.35
C MET A 1 -72.17 -44.25 9.02
N VAL A 2 -71.91 -42.94 9.01
CA VAL A 2 -72.21 -41.87 9.97
C VAL A 2 -72.52 -40.58 9.20
N TRP A 3 -73.35 -39.76 9.83
CA TRP A 3 -74.00 -38.53 9.39
C TRP A 3 -73.22 -37.33 9.98
N CYS A 4 -73.21 -36.19 9.27
CA CYS A 4 -72.88 -34.82 9.76
C CYS A 4 -71.39 -34.54 10.00
N ALA A 5 -70.82 -33.35 9.77
CA ALA A 5 -71.22 -32.02 9.29
C ALA A 5 -69.87 -31.34 8.90
N GLU A 6 -69.75 -30.43 7.93
CA GLU A 6 -69.94 -28.97 8.04
C GLU A 6 -69.63 -28.44 6.62
N GLN A 7 -70.54 -27.84 5.84
CA GLN A 7 -71.11 -26.50 5.99
C GLN A 7 -70.10 -25.41 6.38
N ARG A 8 -69.52 -24.71 5.38
CA ARG A 8 -69.89 -23.31 5.03
C ARG A 8 -68.93 -22.66 4.04
N ARG A 9 -69.51 -22.33 2.88
CA ARG A 9 -69.49 -21.02 2.20
C ARG A 9 -68.15 -20.30 2.01
N SER A 10 -67.68 -20.40 0.77
CA SER A 10 -67.38 -19.28 -0.13
C SER A 10 -67.80 -17.89 0.37
N VAL A 11 -66.89 -16.90 0.24
CA VAL A 11 -67.09 -15.60 -0.46
C VAL A 11 -66.06 -14.54 0.01
N LEU A 12 -65.39 -13.89 -0.96
CA LEU A 12 -64.73 -12.55 -0.94
C LEU A 12 -63.49 -12.40 0.00
N ARG A 13 -62.32 -11.91 -0.42
CA ARG A 13 -62.08 -10.63 -1.11
C ARG A 13 -60.71 -10.60 -1.82
N VAL A 14 -60.74 -9.94 -2.98
CA VAL A 14 -59.62 -9.40 -3.74
C VAL A 14 -58.80 -8.43 -2.88
N ALA A 15 -57.48 -8.55 -2.92
CA ALA A 15 -56.56 -7.45 -2.69
C ALA A 15 -55.30 -7.66 -3.56
N LEU A 16 -55.27 -6.99 -4.71
CA LEU A 16 -54.07 -6.76 -5.50
C LEU A 16 -53.07 -6.01 -4.62
N ALA A 17 -51.96 -6.64 -4.25
CA ALA A 17 -50.77 -5.95 -3.77
C ALA A 17 -49.80 -5.81 -4.96
N VAL A 18 -49.82 -4.63 -5.59
CA VAL A 18 -48.78 -4.23 -6.54
C VAL A 18 -47.50 -4.05 -5.74
N PHE A 19 -46.64 -5.07 -5.73
CA PHE A 19 -45.26 -4.93 -5.31
C PHE A 19 -44.53 -4.11 -6.38
N ALA A 20 -44.52 -2.79 -6.19
CA ALA A 20 -43.53 -1.93 -6.82
C ALA A 20 -42.17 -2.28 -6.20
N ALA A 21 -41.50 -3.29 -6.77
CA ALA A 21 -40.11 -3.55 -6.50
C ALA A 21 -39.31 -2.38 -7.09
N SER A 22 -39.08 -1.37 -6.26
CA SER A 22 -38.03 -0.38 -6.47
C SER A 22 -36.69 -1.11 -6.43
N VAL A 23 -36.28 -1.61 -7.59
CA VAL A 23 -34.91 -2.05 -7.83
C VAL A 23 -34.05 -0.80 -7.67
N VAL A 24 -33.48 -0.62 -6.48
CA VAL A 24 -32.32 0.25 -6.31
C VAL A 24 -31.21 -0.42 -7.12
N GLN A 25 -31.08 -0.03 -8.39
CA GLN A 25 -29.89 -0.31 -9.16
C GLN A 25 -28.76 0.45 -8.44
N ALA A 26 -28.05 -0.25 -7.57
CA ALA A 26 -26.70 0.12 -7.23
C ALA A 26 -25.95 0.10 -8.56
N THR A 27 -25.79 1.27 -9.17
CA THR A 27 -24.81 1.45 -10.24
C THR A 27 -23.47 1.20 -9.59
N ALA A 28 -23.00 -0.05 -9.65
CA ALA A 28 -21.58 -0.32 -9.62
C ALA A 28 -21.01 0.53 -10.74
N THR A 29 -20.50 1.71 -10.39
CA THR A 29 -19.69 2.51 -11.28
C THR A 29 -18.61 1.56 -11.78
N ALA A 30 -18.69 1.18 -13.05
CA ALA A 30 -17.65 0.40 -13.68
C ALA A 30 -16.34 1.13 -13.38
N GLU A 31 -15.45 0.46 -12.64
CA GLU A 31 -14.15 1.02 -12.29
C GLU A 31 -13.46 1.38 -13.61
N ASP A 32 -13.00 2.63 -13.72
CA ASP A 32 -12.33 3.10 -14.92
C ASP A 32 -11.19 2.11 -15.26
N PRO A 33 -11.20 1.48 -16.45
CA PRO A 33 -10.23 0.45 -16.78
C PRO A 33 -8.79 0.96 -16.74
N ASP A 34 -8.55 2.26 -16.93
CA ASP A 34 -7.22 2.86 -16.76
C ASP A 34 -6.82 3.00 -15.28
N VAL A 35 -7.77 3.34 -14.41
CA VAL A 35 -7.59 3.36 -12.95
C VAL A 35 -7.32 1.95 -12.44
N ALA A 36 -8.17 0.99 -12.82
CA ALA A 36 -8.02 -0.42 -12.49
C ALA A 36 -6.68 -0.96 -13.01
N ARG A 37 -6.29 -0.65 -14.26
CA ARG A 37 -4.98 -1.04 -14.81
C ARG A 37 -3.83 -0.45 -14.01
N TRP A 38 -3.93 0.80 -13.56
CA TRP A 38 -2.87 1.44 -12.78
C TRP A 38 -2.71 0.77 -11.40
N PHE A 39 -3.82 0.50 -10.70
CA PHE A 39 -3.79 -0.19 -9.42
C PHE A 39 -3.44 -1.69 -9.53
N ASN A 40 -3.86 -2.36 -10.61
CA ASN A 40 -3.58 -3.78 -10.87
C ASN A 40 -2.18 -4.01 -11.47
N ARG A 41 -1.47 -2.96 -11.93
CA ARG A 41 -0.08 -3.07 -12.41
C ARG A 41 0.84 -3.61 -11.32
N HIS A 42 0.52 -3.31 -10.07
CA HIS A 42 1.31 -3.67 -8.91
C HIS A 42 0.40 -4.37 -7.91
N ASP A 43 0.12 -5.64 -8.21
CA ASP A 43 -0.70 -6.48 -7.35
C ASP A 43 -0.11 -6.61 -5.94
N ASP A 44 -0.95 -7.15 -5.05
CA ASP A 44 -0.57 -7.28 -3.65
C ASP A 44 0.40 -8.44 -3.40
N ALA A 45 0.71 -9.26 -4.41
CA ALA A 45 1.50 -10.48 -4.26
C ALA A 45 2.95 -10.17 -3.87
N ALA A 46 3.48 -9.02 -4.26
CA ALA A 46 4.85 -8.63 -3.92
C ALA A 46 5.00 -8.14 -2.48
N TRP A 47 4.02 -7.40 -1.95
CA TRP A 47 4.16 -6.75 -0.64
C TRP A 47 3.53 -7.54 0.51
N ARG A 48 2.45 -8.28 0.28
CA ARG A 48 1.76 -9.04 1.34
C ARG A 48 2.67 -10.05 2.03
N PRO A 49 3.49 -10.85 1.32
CA PRO A 49 4.39 -11.80 1.98
C PRO A 49 5.41 -11.12 2.91
N LEU A 50 5.89 -9.92 2.55
CA LEU A 50 6.77 -9.15 3.43
C LEU A 50 6.02 -8.62 4.65
N ALA A 51 4.82 -8.07 4.46
CA ALA A 51 4.00 -7.58 5.55
C ALA A 51 3.64 -8.70 6.55
N GLU A 52 3.31 -9.89 6.07
CA GLU A 52 3.02 -11.06 6.90
C GLU A 52 4.24 -11.51 7.74
N ARG A 53 5.46 -11.30 7.22
CA ARG A 53 6.71 -11.64 7.92
C ARG A 53 7.17 -10.59 8.93
N TRP A 54 6.57 -9.40 8.92
CA TRP A 54 6.98 -8.25 9.74
C TRP A 54 7.12 -8.57 11.24
N SER A 55 6.06 -9.09 11.85
CA SER A 55 6.01 -9.37 13.29
C SER A 55 7.05 -10.40 13.71
N THR A 56 7.23 -11.43 12.89
CA THR A 56 8.21 -12.50 13.12
C THR A 56 9.64 -11.96 12.98
N ALA A 57 9.91 -11.16 11.94
CA ALA A 57 11.23 -10.56 11.75
C ALA A 57 11.59 -9.60 12.89
N LYS A 58 10.63 -8.78 13.35
CA LYS A 58 10.81 -7.89 14.51
C LYS A 58 11.13 -8.67 15.78
N ALA A 59 10.38 -9.74 16.07
CA ALA A 59 10.62 -10.58 17.25
C ALA A 59 11.96 -11.34 17.19
N ALA A 60 12.45 -11.65 15.98
CA ALA A 60 13.73 -12.31 15.76
C ALA A 60 14.94 -11.37 15.83
N MET A 61 14.73 -10.06 16.01
CA MET A 61 15.80 -9.07 16.16
C MET A 61 16.44 -9.17 17.56
N THR A 62 17.33 -10.14 17.76
CA THR A 62 17.96 -10.41 19.06
C THR A 62 19.36 -9.79 19.19
N THR A 63 20.06 -9.57 18.08
CA THR A 63 21.44 -9.04 18.05
C THR A 63 21.58 -7.95 16.99
N PRO A 64 20.87 -6.81 17.15
CA PRO A 64 20.90 -5.74 16.16
C PRO A 64 22.28 -5.09 16.07
N VAL A 65 22.69 -4.76 14.85
CA VAL A 65 23.78 -3.84 14.56
C VAL A 65 23.25 -2.41 14.69
N GLU A 66 23.95 -1.58 15.44
CA GLU A 66 23.63 -0.16 15.57
C GLU A 66 24.26 0.67 14.46
N ASN A 67 23.58 1.75 14.05
CA ASN A 67 24.06 2.71 13.05
C ASN A 67 24.50 2.06 11.73
N LEU A 68 23.75 1.04 11.29
CA LEU A 68 24.06 0.29 10.08
C LEU A 68 23.92 1.19 8.85
N ALA A 69 24.87 1.10 7.93
CA ALA A 69 24.79 1.68 6.59
C ALA A 69 25.16 0.64 5.54
N LEU A 70 24.27 0.39 4.57
CA LEU A 70 24.51 -0.57 3.50
C LEU A 70 23.92 -0.10 2.15
N PRO A 71 24.58 -0.40 1.02
CA PRO A 71 23.97 -0.20 -0.29
C PRO A 71 22.79 -1.16 -0.48
N LEU A 72 21.63 -0.63 -0.87
CA LEU A 72 20.45 -1.43 -1.20
C LEU A 72 20.39 -1.78 -2.69
N ASP A 73 20.88 -0.88 -3.53
CA ASP A 73 20.74 -1.02 -4.97
C ASP A 73 21.83 -0.24 -5.72
N TYR A 74 22.07 -0.64 -6.97
CA TYR A 74 23.17 -0.16 -7.79
C TYR A 74 22.71 0.21 -9.19
N TYR A 75 23.39 1.18 -9.79
CA TYR A 75 23.36 1.42 -11.22
C TYR A 75 24.09 0.30 -11.98
N GLU A 76 23.88 0.23 -13.29
CA GLU A 76 24.50 -0.78 -14.15
C GLU A 76 26.04 -0.75 -14.12
N ASP A 77 26.61 0.42 -13.85
CA ASP A 77 28.06 0.62 -13.72
C ASP A 77 28.62 0.32 -12.32
N GLY A 78 27.77 -0.20 -11.42
CA GLY A 78 28.14 -0.59 -10.06
C GLY A 78 28.15 0.56 -9.05
N ARG A 79 27.82 1.81 -9.44
CA ARG A 79 27.65 2.91 -8.48
C ARG A 79 26.38 2.73 -7.65
N ILE A 80 26.40 3.20 -6.40
CA ILE A 80 25.25 3.05 -5.49
C ILE A 80 24.10 3.94 -5.97
N ARG A 81 22.94 3.33 -6.20
CA ARG A 81 21.68 4.02 -6.53
C ARG A 81 20.85 4.31 -5.29
N ALA A 82 20.88 3.41 -4.32
CA ALA A 82 20.19 3.59 -3.04
C ALA A 82 21.04 3.08 -1.88
N ARG A 83 21.08 3.83 -0.77
CA ARG A 83 21.76 3.44 0.47
C ARG A 83 20.79 3.45 1.63
N LEU A 84 20.70 2.32 2.34
CA LEU A 84 20.02 2.24 3.62
C LEU A 84 20.93 2.68 4.74
N ARG A 85 20.37 3.48 5.65
CA ARG A 85 20.86 3.77 6.99
C ARG A 85 19.77 3.39 8.00
N ALA A 86 20.19 2.83 9.12
CA ALA A 86 19.27 2.45 10.19
C ALA A 86 19.91 2.69 11.56
N GLU A 87 19.12 3.13 12.53
CA GLU A 87 19.55 3.21 13.92
C GLU A 87 19.86 1.83 14.48
N LYS A 88 19.00 0.85 14.17
CA LYS A 88 19.17 -0.56 14.49
C LYS A 88 18.77 -1.42 13.31
N ALA A 89 19.54 -2.46 13.02
CA ALA A 89 19.18 -3.41 12.00
C ALA A 89 19.76 -4.80 12.24
N GLN A 90 19.03 -5.83 11.82
CA GLN A 90 19.51 -7.20 11.80
C GLN A 90 19.41 -7.75 10.38
N VAL A 91 20.54 -8.24 9.88
CA VAL A 91 20.63 -8.95 8.62
C VAL A 91 20.47 -10.44 8.91
N PHE A 92 19.44 -11.05 8.36
CA PHE A 92 19.16 -12.47 8.50
C PHE A 92 19.91 -13.29 7.43
N THR A 93 20.14 -14.56 7.72
CA THR A 93 20.84 -15.49 6.83
C THR A 93 20.11 -15.73 5.50
N ASN A 94 18.81 -15.49 5.47
CA ASN A 94 17.98 -15.59 4.26
C ASN A 94 17.98 -14.31 3.41
N GLY A 95 18.86 -13.34 3.70
CA GLY A 95 18.98 -12.10 2.93
C GLY A 95 17.96 -11.01 3.30
N LEU A 96 17.06 -11.27 4.25
CA LEU A 96 16.19 -10.23 4.79
C LEU A 96 16.95 -9.30 5.73
N ILE A 97 16.56 -8.03 5.73
CA ILE A 97 17.08 -7.03 6.66
C ILE A 97 15.88 -6.41 7.37
N PHE A 98 15.78 -6.61 8.68
CA PHE A 98 14.86 -5.85 9.52
C PHE A 98 15.60 -4.63 10.07
N ALA A 99 14.99 -3.47 10.02
CA ALA A 99 15.61 -2.21 10.45
C ALA A 99 14.59 -1.28 11.12
N GLU A 100 15.06 -0.52 12.11
CA GLU A 100 14.34 0.54 12.82
C GLU A 100 15.09 1.88 12.67
N GLY A 101 14.35 3.00 12.68
CA GLY A 101 14.92 4.33 12.47
C GLY A 101 15.54 4.45 11.07
N VAL A 102 14.76 4.12 10.05
CA VAL A 102 15.24 3.91 8.68
C VAL A 102 15.32 5.22 7.91
N THR A 103 16.43 5.39 7.20
CA THR A 103 16.60 6.37 6.12
C THR A 103 17.17 5.68 4.89
N VAL A 104 16.49 5.77 3.75
CA VAL A 104 17.01 5.33 2.45
C VAL A 104 17.35 6.58 1.63
N GLU A 105 18.64 6.78 1.41
CA GLU A 105 19.18 7.81 0.53
C GLU A 105 19.08 7.32 -0.93
N LEU A 106 18.42 8.08 -1.79
CA LEU A 106 18.45 7.88 -3.23
C LEU A 106 19.54 8.78 -3.81
N LEU A 107 20.38 8.22 -4.68
CA LEU A 107 21.53 8.90 -5.25
C LEU A 107 21.41 8.91 -6.77
N THR A 108 21.86 9.98 -7.43
CA THR A 108 22.04 10.05 -8.88
C THR A 108 23.22 9.17 -9.32
N ALA A 109 23.37 8.95 -10.63
CA ALA A 109 24.51 8.21 -11.18
C ALA A 109 25.87 8.86 -10.83
N GLU A 110 25.89 10.18 -10.61
CA GLU A 110 27.08 10.93 -10.14
C GLU A 110 27.28 10.84 -8.62
N GLY A 111 26.41 10.13 -7.90
CA GLY A 111 26.46 9.98 -6.44
C GLY A 111 25.90 11.16 -5.66
N LYS A 112 25.14 12.06 -6.30
CA LYS A 112 24.50 13.20 -5.63
C LYS A 112 23.17 12.79 -5.00
N PRO A 113 22.72 13.42 -3.90
CA PRO A 113 21.39 13.17 -3.36
C PRO A 113 20.29 13.48 -4.40
N ASP A 114 19.39 12.52 -4.63
CA ASP A 114 18.23 12.63 -5.53
C ASP A 114 16.89 12.56 -4.77
N GLY A 115 16.89 11.97 -3.58
CA GLY A 115 15.71 11.87 -2.74
C GLY A 115 16.00 11.12 -1.46
N VAL A 116 15.01 11.11 -0.58
CA VAL A 116 15.10 10.42 0.71
C VAL A 116 13.77 9.78 1.07
N LEU A 117 13.85 8.58 1.64
CA LEU A 117 12.73 7.87 2.23
C LEU A 117 13.06 7.64 3.70
N THR A 118 12.15 7.99 4.60
CA THR A 118 12.27 7.72 6.04
C THR A 118 11.11 6.87 6.52
N ALA A 119 11.39 5.99 7.49
CA ALA A 119 10.39 5.10 8.06
C ALA A 119 10.73 4.71 9.51
N GLU A 120 9.70 4.45 10.31
CA GLU A 120 9.87 3.97 11.69
C GLU A 120 10.54 2.58 11.72
N GLY A 121 10.14 1.68 10.83
CA GLY A 121 10.92 0.48 10.54
C GLY A 121 10.54 -0.16 9.21
N CYS A 122 11.45 -0.97 8.68
CA CYS A 122 11.30 -1.63 7.39
C CYS A 122 11.90 -3.03 7.39
N LEU A 123 11.25 -3.92 6.65
CA LEU A 123 11.73 -5.23 6.27
C LEU A 123 12.10 -5.19 4.78
N PHE A 124 13.39 -5.34 4.50
CA PHE A 124 13.96 -5.34 3.17
C PHE A 124 14.26 -6.76 2.73
N ASP A 125 13.94 -7.06 1.47
CA ASP A 125 14.48 -8.20 0.76
C ASP A 125 15.56 -7.72 -0.19
N ARG A 126 16.81 -8.11 0.08
CA ARG A 126 17.96 -7.69 -0.70
C ARG A 126 18.01 -8.34 -2.07
N GLU A 127 17.51 -9.56 -2.20
CA GLU A 127 17.53 -10.31 -3.46
C GLU A 127 16.48 -9.74 -4.42
N ALA A 128 15.25 -9.55 -3.94
CA ALA A 128 14.16 -8.97 -4.71
C ALA A 128 14.23 -7.43 -4.81
N ARG A 129 15.12 -6.80 -4.05
CA ARG A 129 15.37 -5.34 -3.99
C ARG A 129 14.09 -4.52 -3.78
N HIS A 130 13.28 -4.98 -2.85
CA HIS A 130 12.04 -4.34 -2.43
C HIS A 130 11.95 -4.31 -0.90
N GLY A 131 11.08 -3.48 -0.35
CA GLY A 131 10.87 -3.42 1.09
C GLY A 131 9.45 -3.08 1.48
N TYR A 132 9.07 -3.55 2.66
CA TYR A 132 7.84 -3.18 3.35
C TYR A 132 8.20 -2.43 4.62
N CYS A 133 7.60 -1.27 4.82
CA CYS A 133 7.79 -0.44 5.99
C CYS A 133 6.47 -0.35 6.77
N ASP A 134 6.54 -0.61 8.08
CA ASP A 134 5.41 -0.46 8.99
C ASP A 134 5.56 0.84 9.78
N GLY A 135 4.43 1.41 10.19
CA GLY A 135 4.40 2.70 10.87
C GLY A 135 4.46 3.91 9.92
N ARG A 136 4.91 5.06 10.44
CA ARG A 136 4.96 6.31 9.67
C ARG A 136 6.08 6.29 8.64
N VAL A 137 5.77 6.80 7.46
CA VAL A 137 6.71 6.91 6.34
C VAL A 137 6.67 8.31 5.73
N THR A 138 7.81 8.77 5.22
CA THR A 138 7.91 9.99 4.41
C THR A 138 8.83 9.74 3.22
N VAL A 139 8.48 10.25 2.05
CA VAL A 139 9.34 10.26 0.87
C VAL A 139 9.44 11.69 0.36
N GLU A 140 10.65 12.17 0.10
CA GLU A 140 10.93 13.47 -0.49
C GLU A 140 11.78 13.26 -1.76
N LYS A 141 11.28 13.75 -2.90
CA LYS A 141 11.96 13.68 -4.19
C LYS A 141 11.47 14.81 -5.10
N ASP A 142 12.36 15.49 -5.82
CA ASP A 142 12.02 16.50 -6.83
C ASP A 142 11.06 17.62 -6.36
N ASN A 143 11.14 18.02 -5.08
CA ASN A 143 10.22 18.96 -4.39
C ASN A 143 8.80 18.42 -4.12
N ASP A 144 8.56 17.14 -4.42
CA ASP A 144 7.37 16.44 -3.98
C ASP A 144 7.63 15.77 -2.63
N ARG A 145 6.62 15.79 -1.76
CA ARG A 145 6.64 15.08 -0.49
C ARG A 145 5.41 14.21 -0.34
N LEU A 146 5.65 12.96 0.00
CA LEU A 146 4.64 11.95 0.29
C LEU A 146 4.77 11.58 1.76
N LYS A 147 3.65 11.52 2.47
CA LYS A 147 3.59 11.02 3.85
C LYS A 147 2.47 10.01 3.97
N GLY A 148 2.61 9.08 4.91
CA GLY A 148 1.50 8.21 5.29
C GLY A 148 1.91 7.17 6.30
N ARG A 149 1.13 6.09 6.36
CA ARG A 149 1.32 4.95 7.24
C ARG A 149 1.35 3.66 6.44
N GLY A 150 2.39 2.88 6.66
CA GLY A 150 2.65 1.67 5.88
C GLY A 150 3.08 1.99 4.46
N MET A 151 4.14 1.35 3.99
CA MET A 151 4.62 1.55 2.63
C MET A 151 5.25 0.29 2.08
N TYR A 152 5.05 0.05 0.80
CA TYR A 152 5.85 -0.86 0.01
C TYR A 152 6.62 -0.07 -1.04
N PHE A 153 7.85 -0.49 -1.34
CA PHE A 153 8.61 0.04 -2.47
C PHE A 153 9.35 -1.08 -3.21
N SER A 154 9.50 -0.92 -4.52
CA SER A 154 10.35 -1.75 -5.36
C SER A 154 11.33 -0.89 -6.12
N THR A 155 12.62 -1.16 -5.97
CA THR A 155 13.65 -0.47 -6.77
C THR A 155 13.70 -1.01 -8.20
N VAL A 156 13.39 -2.30 -8.39
CA VAL A 156 13.31 -2.93 -9.73
C VAL A 156 12.09 -2.43 -10.49
N GLY A 157 10.94 -2.37 -9.83
CA GLY A 157 9.70 -1.87 -10.44
C GLY A 157 9.58 -0.34 -10.46
N GLU A 158 10.50 0.37 -9.79
CA GLU A 158 10.54 1.84 -9.67
C GLU A 158 9.21 2.46 -9.20
N TYR A 159 8.58 1.87 -8.19
CA TYR A 159 7.35 2.39 -7.63
C TYR A 159 7.28 2.24 -6.11
N ILE A 160 6.40 3.04 -5.52
CA ILE A 160 6.03 2.99 -4.11
C ILE A 160 4.51 2.90 -3.98
N LYS A 161 4.05 2.25 -2.92
CA LYS A 161 2.64 2.14 -2.53
C LYS A 161 2.52 2.50 -1.05
N ILE A 162 1.82 3.60 -0.74
CA ILE A 162 1.50 3.98 0.64
C ILE A 162 0.13 3.39 0.98
N MET A 163 0.04 2.70 2.12
CA MET A 163 -1.12 1.86 2.45
C MET A 163 -2.24 2.64 3.14
N GLY A 164 -1.92 3.74 3.84
CA GLY A 164 -2.92 4.54 4.55
C GLY A 164 -2.43 5.92 4.92
N GLU A 165 -3.36 6.76 5.36
CA GLU A 165 -3.10 8.12 5.88
C GLU A 165 -2.27 8.99 4.92
N CYS A 166 -2.48 8.83 3.60
CA CYS A 166 -1.64 9.43 2.58
C CYS A 166 -1.86 10.95 2.46
N GLU A 167 -0.78 11.73 2.58
CA GLU A 167 -0.71 13.15 2.22
C GLU A 167 0.31 13.32 1.08
N ILE A 168 -0.09 13.99 0.00
CA ILE A 168 0.79 14.37 -1.10
C ILE A 168 0.91 15.89 -1.14
N ARG A 169 2.13 16.42 -1.09
CA ARG A 169 2.44 17.82 -1.39
C ARG A 169 3.30 17.88 -2.63
N THR A 170 2.83 18.61 -3.64
CA THR A 170 3.51 18.76 -4.93
C THR A 170 3.32 20.17 -5.47
N TYR A 171 4.33 20.67 -6.18
CA TYR A 171 4.25 21.93 -6.94
C TYR A 171 3.87 21.71 -8.41
N ARG A 172 3.74 20.45 -8.85
CA ARG A 172 3.50 20.09 -10.25
C ARG A 172 2.04 20.26 -10.66
N ILE A 173 1.12 20.16 -9.71
CA ILE A 173 -0.32 20.37 -9.94
C ILE A 173 -0.64 21.84 -9.68
N ARG A 174 -0.81 22.63 -10.74
CA ARG A 174 -1.32 23.99 -10.64
C ARG A 174 -2.82 23.94 -10.44
N SER A 175 -3.28 24.35 -9.27
CA SER A 175 -4.69 24.63 -9.07
C SER A 175 -4.98 26.10 -9.39
N ASN A 176 -5.93 26.35 -10.29
CA ASN A 176 -6.45 27.69 -10.55
C ASN A 176 -7.62 28.05 -9.61
N PHE A 177 -7.89 27.26 -8.57
CA PHE A 177 -8.91 27.59 -7.58
C PHE A 177 -8.54 28.92 -6.90
N GLY A 178 -9.33 29.97 -7.15
CA GLY A 178 -9.14 31.29 -6.56
C GLY A 178 -8.79 32.42 -7.52
N ARG A 179 -8.57 32.17 -8.83
CA ARG A 179 -8.67 33.26 -9.83
C ARG A 179 -10.14 33.51 -10.15
N LEU A 180 -10.83 34.21 -9.25
CA LEU A 180 -11.98 35.02 -9.66
C LEU A 180 -11.41 36.17 -10.50
N LEU A 181 -11.79 36.19 -11.79
CA LEU A 181 -11.57 37.36 -12.65
C LEU A 181 -12.32 38.57 -12.09
#